data_AF-E4TSB7-F1
#
_entry.id   AF-E4TSB7-F1
#
_cell.length_a   1.000
_cell.length_b   1.000
_cell.length_c   1.000
_cell.angle_alpha   90.00
_cell.angle_beta   90.00
_cell.angle_gamma   90.00
#
_symmetry.space_group_name_H-M   'P 1'
#
loop_
_entity.id
_entity.type
_entity.pdbx_description
1 polymer ?
#
loop_
_entity_poly.entity_id
_entity_poly.type
_entity_poly.pdbx_seq_one_letter_code
_entity_poly.pdbx_strand_id
1 'polypeptide(L)'
;MQFRYFLIFIILCSHNSLSQIDNQESAQKLHSKTLIHIEKALNYLEKSQQKENDSIFRFKGEWGSQMSMNFWFPLMGGENSEYDSNCFSVATVHNILANIYLQYPEYQNIPPMLDLAFDRIMSYESDGTFNFWNLLPPTKPHKWFEKEAEEFTRRPNNYPLPLRFIQKAANVADDADDTAAGLLAIYLRNKINDTPIPDSLANIHEIFDLYTDTNRNNRMWYNLWQRQGPESGAFLTWLGEEHEFSKGWNPVQEFFHLATFYLPISKMYPKPYEPYIPYGSNDIDPVINANVLRVLSIYGNQKSIATKDAISFIKDELKNKNYNYSATYYSNRYHIPYYVSKAYKNGVYDLEESCELIQTYVLDNYEENGHWISRDLINDSDSLQSTIFAVNSLLNINGIQTQESQEAILAGLDFIFSKSIADYNQIYWKGGVFFSGGTVVRHVLHWKSDAVTTAFVLEALINLRTQLERKYPELSRDS
;
A
#
# COMPACT_ATOMS: atom_id res chain seq x y z
N MET A 1 -63.40 4.11 17.23
CA MET A 1 -63.21 2.65 17.08
C MET A 1 -63.00 2.34 15.62
N GLN A 2 -61.78 2.52 15.11
CA GLN A 2 -61.45 2.28 13.71
C GLN A 2 -60.01 1.78 13.60
N PHE A 3 -59.92 0.62 12.97
CA PHE A 3 -58.77 -0.06 12.39
C PHE A 3 -57.55 0.81 12.07
N ARG A 4 -56.38 0.40 12.57
CA ARG A 4 -55.10 0.64 11.88
C ARG A 4 -54.37 -0.69 11.71
N TYR A 5 -54.28 -1.06 10.45
CA TYR A 5 -53.67 -2.28 9.94
C TYR A 5 -52.18 -2.34 10.25
N PHE A 6 -51.76 -3.52 10.69
CA PHE A 6 -50.39 -4.03 10.60
C PHE A 6 -49.92 -3.97 9.14
N LEU A 7 -48.84 -3.23 8.88
CA LEU A 7 -48.07 -3.37 7.65
C LEU A 7 -46.74 -4.03 8.04
N ILE A 8 -46.69 -5.36 7.94
CA ILE A 8 -45.44 -6.11 7.97
C ILE A 8 -44.82 -5.91 6.58
N PHE A 9 -43.83 -5.03 6.50
CA PHE A 9 -42.91 -5.01 5.37
C PHE A 9 -42.03 -6.26 5.48
N ILE A 10 -42.42 -7.34 4.80
CA ILE A 10 -41.49 -8.41 4.48
C ILE A 10 -40.60 -7.86 3.36
N ILE A 11 -39.49 -7.23 3.74
CA ILE A 11 -38.35 -7.05 2.84
C ILE A 11 -37.70 -8.44 2.74
N LEU A 12 -38.19 -9.26 1.81
CA LEU A 12 -37.40 -10.36 1.26
C LEU A 12 -36.32 -9.70 0.40
N CYS A 13 -35.24 -9.28 1.04
CA CYS A 13 -34.00 -8.99 0.34
C CYS A 13 -33.55 -10.28 -0.34
N SER A 14 -33.78 -10.33 -1.64
CA SER A 14 -33.19 -11.27 -2.57
C SER A 14 -31.68 -11.01 -2.69
N HIS A 15 -30.90 -11.27 -1.65
CA HIS A 15 -29.44 -11.14 -1.68
C HIS A 15 -28.78 -12.28 -0.89
N ASN A 16 -28.43 -13.34 -1.61
CA ASN A 16 -27.31 -14.24 -1.36
C ASN A 16 -27.21 -15.20 -2.55
N SER A 17 -26.76 -14.69 -3.70
CA SER A 17 -26.57 -15.55 -4.90
C SER A 17 -25.27 -16.35 -4.88
N LEU A 18 -24.38 -16.12 -3.91
CA LEU A 18 -23.08 -16.76 -3.78
C LEU A 18 -22.82 -17.27 -2.36
N SER A 19 -23.82 -17.71 -1.58
CA SER A 19 -23.55 -18.12 -0.19
C SER A 19 -22.53 -19.25 -0.11
N GLN A 20 -22.52 -20.20 -1.06
CA GLN A 20 -21.53 -21.27 -1.12
C GLN A 20 -21.28 -21.74 -2.58
N ILE A 21 -20.09 -22.28 -2.84
CA ILE A 21 -19.75 -22.98 -4.10
C ILE A 21 -19.95 -24.47 -3.84
N ASP A 22 -21.21 -24.88 -3.77
CA ASP A 22 -21.61 -26.24 -3.39
C ASP A 22 -21.56 -27.23 -4.56
N ASN A 23 -21.55 -26.71 -5.78
CA ASN A 23 -21.54 -27.52 -6.98
C ASN A 23 -20.76 -26.85 -8.12
N GLN A 24 -20.48 -27.65 -9.13
CA GLN A 24 -19.70 -27.27 -10.31
C GLN A 24 -20.35 -26.14 -11.12
N GLU A 25 -21.68 -26.08 -11.19
CA GLU A 25 -22.41 -25.03 -11.93
C GLU A 25 -22.21 -23.64 -11.30
N SER A 26 -22.33 -23.54 -9.98
CA SER A 26 -22.03 -22.30 -9.24
C SER A 26 -20.57 -21.88 -9.40
N ALA A 27 -19.64 -22.83 -9.40
CA ALA A 27 -18.22 -22.57 -9.64
C ALA A 27 -17.97 -22.01 -11.05
N GLN A 28 -18.57 -22.63 -12.08
CA GLN A 28 -18.49 -22.19 -13.47
C GLN A 28 -19.03 -20.78 -13.67
N LYS A 29 -20.19 -20.46 -13.06
CA LYS A 29 -20.79 -19.12 -13.14
C LYS A 29 -19.90 -18.06 -12.50
N LEU A 30 -19.35 -18.34 -11.31
CA LEU A 30 -18.44 -17.42 -10.63
C LEU A 30 -17.12 -17.25 -11.40
N HIS A 31 -16.55 -18.33 -11.93
CA HIS A 31 -15.35 -18.31 -12.75
C HIS A 31 -15.56 -17.48 -14.01
N SER A 32 -16.67 -17.69 -14.74
CA SER A 32 -17.03 -16.90 -15.92
C SER A 32 -17.16 -15.41 -15.60
N LYS A 33 -17.86 -15.07 -14.50
CA LYS A 33 -17.98 -13.68 -14.03
C LYS A 33 -16.60 -13.09 -13.69
N THR A 34 -15.73 -13.88 -13.07
CA THR A 34 -14.37 -13.50 -12.68
C THR A 34 -13.52 -13.18 -13.91
N LEU A 35 -13.53 -14.04 -14.94
CA LEU A 35 -12.79 -13.83 -16.19
C LEU A 35 -13.21 -12.54 -16.91
N ILE A 36 -14.51 -12.28 -17.02
CA ILE A 36 -15.03 -11.04 -17.63
C ILE A 36 -14.52 -9.80 -16.90
N HIS A 37 -14.49 -9.83 -15.56
CA HIS A 37 -13.98 -8.71 -14.77
C HIS A 37 -12.47 -8.55 -14.90
N ILE A 38 -11.72 -9.65 -14.96
CA ILE A 38 -10.27 -9.60 -15.18
C ILE A 38 -9.97 -8.95 -16.53
N GLU A 39 -10.54 -9.43 -17.63
CA GLU A 39 -10.28 -8.91 -18.97
C GLU A 39 -10.60 -7.42 -19.07
N LYS A 40 -11.78 -7.02 -18.59
CA LYS A 40 -12.21 -5.61 -18.65
C LYS A 40 -11.43 -4.70 -17.71
N ALA A 41 -10.94 -5.20 -16.59
CA ALA A 41 -10.08 -4.43 -15.69
C ALA A 41 -8.66 -4.28 -16.23
N LEU A 42 -8.12 -5.30 -16.89
CA LEU A 42 -6.85 -5.18 -17.62
C LEU A 42 -6.97 -4.15 -18.76
N ASN A 43 -8.08 -4.15 -19.51
CA ASN A 43 -8.36 -3.12 -20.53
C ASN A 43 -8.42 -1.71 -19.95
N TYR A 44 -8.96 -1.54 -18.74
CA TYR A 44 -8.94 -0.26 -18.05
C TYR A 44 -7.52 0.18 -17.69
N LEU A 45 -6.72 -0.70 -17.07
CA LEU A 45 -5.34 -0.38 -16.69
C LEU A 45 -4.49 -0.06 -17.92
N GLU A 46 -4.70 -0.76 -19.04
CA GLU A 46 -3.99 -0.49 -20.28
C GLU A 46 -4.28 0.90 -20.84
N LYS A 47 -5.57 1.28 -20.88
CA LYS A 47 -6.03 2.56 -21.42
C LYS A 47 -5.74 3.75 -20.51
N SER A 48 -5.77 3.54 -19.19
CA SER A 48 -5.53 4.59 -18.20
C SER A 48 -4.04 4.86 -17.95
N GLN A 49 -3.14 3.97 -18.39
CA GLN A 49 -1.70 4.19 -18.27
C GLN A 49 -1.23 5.30 -19.22
N GLN A 50 -0.43 6.22 -18.69
CA GLN A 50 0.18 7.29 -19.46
C GLN A 50 1.22 6.74 -20.44
N LYS A 51 1.01 6.96 -21.75
CA LYS A 51 1.87 6.39 -22.82
C LYS A 51 3.01 7.32 -23.26
N GLU A 52 2.89 8.61 -22.97
CA GLU A 52 3.85 9.66 -23.35
C GLU A 52 4.06 10.63 -22.19
N ASN A 53 5.20 11.33 -22.15
CA ASN A 53 5.39 12.38 -21.16
C ASN A 53 4.53 13.60 -21.53
N ASP A 54 3.66 14.03 -20.62
CA ASP A 54 2.95 15.31 -20.71
C ASP A 54 3.67 16.32 -19.81
N SER A 55 4.86 16.74 -20.27
CA SER A 55 5.81 17.61 -19.55
C SER A 55 6.19 17.10 -18.14
N ILE A 56 6.23 17.97 -17.13
CA ILE A 56 6.48 17.58 -15.72
C ILE A 56 5.19 17.15 -15.00
N PHE A 57 4.02 17.24 -15.64
CA PHE A 57 2.74 17.02 -14.97
C PHE A 57 2.32 15.55 -14.95
N ARG A 58 2.68 14.77 -15.98
CA ARG A 58 2.43 13.32 -16.07
C ARG A 58 3.56 12.63 -16.82
N PHE A 59 4.11 11.57 -16.26
CA PHE A 59 5.20 10.83 -16.88
C PHE A 59 4.70 9.54 -17.52
N LYS A 60 5.36 9.17 -18.61
CA LYS A 60 5.17 7.89 -19.28
C LYS A 60 5.35 6.74 -18.28
N GLY A 61 4.46 5.75 -18.36
CA GLY A 61 4.45 4.57 -17.49
C GLY A 61 3.60 4.71 -16.23
N GLU A 62 3.16 5.92 -15.89
CA GLU A 62 2.35 6.17 -14.70
C GLU A 62 0.88 5.78 -14.88
N TRP A 63 0.22 5.48 -13.77
CA TRP A 63 -1.24 5.47 -13.67
C TRP A 63 -1.72 6.65 -12.85
N GLY A 64 -2.96 7.07 -13.08
CA GLY A 64 -3.56 8.18 -12.34
C GLY A 64 -3.61 7.93 -10.84
N SER A 65 -3.01 8.84 -10.07
CA SER A 65 -3.09 8.91 -8.62
C SER A 65 -3.33 10.37 -8.22
N GLN A 66 -4.04 10.60 -7.13
CA GLN A 66 -4.41 11.92 -6.65
C GLN A 66 -3.92 12.12 -5.22
N MET A 67 -3.09 13.14 -4.99
CA MET A 67 -2.77 13.64 -3.67
C MET A 67 -3.82 14.67 -3.26
N SER A 68 -4.51 14.41 -2.15
CA SER A 68 -5.71 15.15 -1.77
C SER A 68 -5.67 15.58 -0.31
N MET A 69 -6.04 16.83 -0.06
CA MET A 69 -6.25 17.40 1.26
C MET A 69 -7.74 17.55 1.52
N ASN A 70 -8.25 16.91 2.58
CA ASN A 70 -9.69 16.89 2.89
C ASN A 70 -10.21 18.14 3.61
N PHE A 71 -9.33 18.90 4.26
CA PHE A 71 -9.70 20.11 4.99
C PHE A 71 -8.47 20.99 5.20
N TRP A 72 -8.67 22.21 5.70
CA TRP A 72 -7.57 23.13 5.94
C TRP A 72 -6.57 22.61 6.99
N PHE A 73 -5.29 22.63 6.66
CA PHE A 73 -4.20 22.25 7.55
C PHE A 73 -3.15 23.37 7.65
N PRO A 74 -2.68 23.73 8.87
CA PRO A 74 -1.64 24.74 9.04
C PRO A 74 -0.43 24.47 8.14
N LEU A 75 0.09 25.52 7.51
CA LEU A 75 1.25 25.48 6.60
C LEU A 75 1.02 24.81 5.23
N MET A 76 0.00 23.95 5.09
CA MET A 76 -0.28 23.21 3.84
C MET A 76 -1.44 23.81 3.03
N GLY A 77 -2.37 24.55 3.66
CA GLY A 77 -3.47 25.22 2.98
C GLY A 77 -4.81 24.49 3.10
N GLY A 78 -5.75 24.80 2.20
CA GLY A 78 -7.13 24.30 2.21
C GLY A 78 -7.34 23.00 1.45
N GLU A 79 -8.60 22.65 1.21
CA GLU A 79 -9.00 21.53 0.35
C GLU A 79 -8.41 21.69 -1.05
N ASN A 80 -7.72 20.65 -1.51
CA ASN A 80 -7.27 20.53 -2.89
C ASN A 80 -7.02 19.07 -3.24
N SER A 81 -7.15 18.72 -4.52
CA SER A 81 -6.83 17.40 -5.06
C SER A 81 -6.15 17.55 -6.40
N GLU A 82 -4.91 17.06 -6.49
CA GLU A 82 -4.09 17.16 -7.69
C GLU A 82 -3.55 15.79 -8.09
N TYR A 83 -3.34 15.61 -9.39
CA TYR A 83 -2.64 14.42 -9.88
C TYR A 83 -1.25 14.34 -9.23
N ASP A 84 -0.91 13.21 -8.62
CA ASP A 84 0.39 12.92 -8.01
C ASP A 84 0.65 11.42 -8.05
N SER A 85 1.27 10.97 -9.14
CA SER A 85 1.81 9.61 -9.25
C SER A 85 3.18 9.54 -8.60
N ASN A 86 3.42 8.45 -7.88
CA ASN A 86 4.59 8.20 -7.04
C ASN A 86 5.09 6.76 -7.22
N CYS A 87 6.28 6.45 -6.69
CA CYS A 87 6.90 5.13 -6.82
C CYS A 87 5.95 4.01 -6.39
N PHE A 88 5.40 4.12 -5.18
CA PHE A 88 4.46 3.14 -4.62
C PHE A 88 3.30 2.81 -5.56
N SER A 89 2.63 3.83 -6.11
CA SER A 89 1.47 3.62 -6.98
C SER A 89 1.84 2.88 -8.27
N VAL A 90 2.95 3.24 -8.91
CA VAL A 90 3.41 2.62 -10.16
C VAL A 90 3.94 1.20 -9.89
N ALA A 91 4.78 1.04 -8.86
CA ALA A 91 5.36 -0.24 -8.49
C ALA A 91 4.30 -1.24 -8.01
N THR A 92 3.27 -0.80 -7.29
CA THR A 92 2.16 -1.66 -6.86
C THR A 92 1.41 -2.24 -8.05
N VAL A 93 0.98 -1.39 -8.99
CA VAL A 93 0.26 -1.85 -10.20
C VAL A 93 1.16 -2.76 -11.04
N HIS A 94 2.41 -2.36 -11.28
CA HIS A 94 3.41 -3.17 -11.99
C HIS A 94 3.56 -4.55 -11.36
N ASN A 95 3.82 -4.62 -10.06
CA ASN A 95 4.11 -5.88 -9.37
C ASN A 95 2.89 -6.81 -9.32
N ILE A 96 1.68 -6.27 -9.22
CA ILE A 96 0.46 -7.08 -9.33
C ILE A 96 0.34 -7.63 -10.76
N LEU A 97 0.41 -6.77 -11.78
CA LEU A 97 0.32 -7.19 -13.19
C LEU A 97 1.38 -8.23 -13.56
N ALA A 98 2.62 -8.06 -13.07
CA ALA A 98 3.70 -9.01 -13.32
C ALA A 98 3.42 -10.38 -12.71
N ASN A 99 2.89 -10.44 -11.47
CA ASN A 99 2.47 -11.71 -10.88
C ASN A 99 1.32 -12.36 -11.65
N ILE A 100 0.36 -11.56 -12.14
CA ILE A 100 -0.73 -12.05 -12.98
C ILE A 100 -0.18 -12.69 -14.25
N TYR A 101 0.73 -12.02 -14.96
CA TYR A 101 1.31 -12.54 -16.20
C TYR A 101 2.16 -13.79 -15.99
N LEU A 102 2.97 -13.83 -14.92
CA LEU A 102 3.75 -15.02 -14.56
C LEU A 102 2.87 -16.24 -14.27
N GLN A 103 1.64 -16.01 -13.80
CA GLN A 103 0.70 -17.07 -13.50
C GLN A 103 -0.18 -17.45 -14.71
N TYR A 104 -0.58 -16.45 -15.48
CA TYR A 104 -1.52 -16.55 -16.60
C TYR A 104 -0.96 -15.79 -17.81
N PRO A 105 -0.02 -16.41 -18.54
CA PRO A 105 0.67 -15.76 -19.66
C PRO A 105 -0.27 -15.47 -20.84
N GLU A 106 -1.50 -15.98 -20.87
CA GLU A 106 -2.48 -15.65 -21.91
C GLU A 106 -2.87 -14.15 -21.96
N TYR A 107 -2.64 -13.40 -20.88
CA TYR A 107 -2.89 -11.95 -20.82
C TYR A 107 -1.78 -11.13 -21.50
N GLN A 108 -1.73 -11.24 -22.84
CA GLN A 108 -0.68 -10.64 -23.69
C GLN A 108 -0.67 -9.09 -23.71
N ASN A 109 -1.70 -8.43 -23.19
CA ASN A 109 -1.71 -6.97 -23.03
C ASN A 109 -0.90 -6.50 -21.81
N ILE A 110 -0.49 -7.39 -20.90
CA ILE A 110 0.27 -7.03 -19.70
C ILE A 110 1.72 -6.61 -20.00
N PRO A 111 2.54 -7.37 -20.75
CA PRO A 111 3.95 -7.03 -20.93
C PRO A 111 4.21 -5.59 -21.42
N PRO A 112 3.47 -5.04 -22.40
CA PRO A 112 3.65 -3.63 -22.79
C PRO A 112 3.39 -2.63 -21.65
N MET A 113 2.43 -2.92 -20.75
CA MET A 113 2.21 -2.08 -19.57
C MET A 113 3.37 -2.14 -18.59
N LEU A 114 3.93 -3.34 -18.39
CA LEU A 114 5.09 -3.55 -17.50
C LEU A 114 6.34 -2.85 -18.03
N ASP A 115 6.57 -2.90 -19.35
CA ASP A 115 7.70 -2.22 -19.99
C ASP A 115 7.68 -0.72 -19.69
N LEU A 116 6.54 -0.08 -19.91
CA LEU A 116 6.35 1.35 -19.65
C LEU A 116 6.52 1.69 -18.16
N ALA A 117 5.92 0.90 -17.28
CA ALA A 117 5.96 1.14 -15.84
C ALA A 117 7.34 0.89 -15.24
N PHE A 118 8.10 -0.09 -15.73
CA PHE A 118 9.42 -0.40 -15.21
C PHE A 118 10.42 0.73 -15.44
N ASP A 119 10.45 1.31 -16.64
CA ASP A 119 11.29 2.49 -16.92
C ASP A 119 10.96 3.64 -15.95
N ARG A 120 9.67 3.81 -15.64
CA ARG A 120 9.21 4.80 -14.66
C ARG A 120 9.68 4.45 -13.24
N ILE A 121 9.53 3.20 -12.81
CA ILE A 121 9.97 2.72 -11.49
C ILE A 121 11.46 2.98 -11.30
N MET A 122 12.29 2.66 -12.30
CA MET A 122 13.73 2.86 -12.24
C MET A 122 14.15 4.35 -12.16
N SER A 123 13.28 5.29 -12.52
CA SER A 123 13.57 6.72 -12.34
C SER A 123 13.41 7.22 -10.90
N TYR A 124 12.83 6.41 -10.00
CA TYR A 124 12.77 6.69 -8.57
C TYR A 124 14.00 6.17 -7.83
N GLU A 125 14.79 5.31 -8.46
CA GLU A 125 15.97 4.66 -7.89
C GLU A 125 17.12 5.66 -7.69
N SER A 126 17.89 5.44 -6.63
CA SER A 126 19.14 6.14 -6.32
C SER A 126 20.01 5.20 -5.48
N ASP A 127 21.18 4.83 -6.00
CA ASP A 127 22.20 4.04 -5.28
C ASP A 127 21.68 2.71 -4.66
N GLY A 128 20.75 2.05 -5.33
CA GLY A 128 20.14 0.78 -4.94
C GLY A 128 18.88 0.91 -4.08
N THR A 129 18.49 2.12 -3.68
CA THR A 129 17.25 2.41 -2.93
C THR A 129 16.26 3.20 -3.79
N PHE A 130 15.01 3.28 -3.34
CA PHE A 130 13.95 3.97 -4.09
C PHE A 130 13.26 5.02 -3.22
N ASN A 131 12.90 6.13 -3.87
CA ASN A 131 12.18 7.23 -3.25
C ASN A 131 10.71 7.24 -3.61
N PHE A 132 9.85 7.65 -2.67
CA PHE A 132 8.44 7.91 -2.93
C PHE A 132 8.20 8.87 -4.10
N TRP A 133 8.94 9.99 -4.19
CA TRP A 133 8.66 11.05 -5.15
C TRP A 133 9.66 11.15 -6.31
N ASN A 134 9.18 11.83 -7.36
CA ASN A 134 9.97 12.20 -8.53
C ASN A 134 11.11 13.15 -8.14
N LEU A 135 12.30 12.94 -8.70
CA LEU A 135 13.40 13.90 -8.63
C LEU A 135 13.14 15.01 -9.67
N LEU A 136 12.74 16.20 -9.21
CA LEU A 136 12.31 17.30 -10.06
C LEU A 136 13.01 18.61 -9.71
N PRO A 137 13.05 19.60 -10.62
CA PRO A 137 13.41 20.96 -10.25
C PRO A 137 12.48 21.46 -9.13
N PRO A 138 13.02 22.15 -8.12
CA PRO A 138 12.20 22.73 -7.06
C PRO A 138 11.37 23.88 -7.64
N THR A 139 10.15 24.05 -7.13
CA THR A 139 9.29 25.17 -7.60
C THR A 139 9.73 26.51 -7.06
N LYS A 140 10.54 26.52 -5.98
CA LYS A 140 11.15 27.72 -5.39
C LYS A 140 12.56 27.36 -4.89
N PRO A 141 13.53 28.29 -4.98
CA PRO A 141 14.82 28.12 -4.32
C PRO A 141 14.67 27.86 -2.82
N HIS A 142 15.38 26.85 -2.32
CA HIS A 142 15.32 26.44 -0.91
C HIS A 142 16.23 27.31 -0.02
N LYS A 143 17.27 27.93 -0.58
CA LYS A 143 18.13 28.90 0.13
C LYS A 143 17.50 30.30 0.05
N TRP A 144 17.65 31.10 1.11
CA TRP A 144 16.95 32.40 1.23
C TRP A 144 17.37 33.45 0.20
N PHE A 145 18.64 33.42 -0.22
CA PHE A 145 19.25 34.39 -1.13
C PHE A 145 19.58 33.83 -2.52
N GLU A 146 19.12 32.62 -2.78
CA GLU A 146 19.32 31.94 -4.06
C GLU A 146 18.25 32.39 -5.04
N LYS A 147 18.68 32.77 -6.26
CA LYS A 147 17.79 33.26 -7.32
C LYS A 147 17.18 32.11 -8.11
N GLU A 148 17.99 31.10 -8.41
CA GLU A 148 17.63 29.92 -9.17
C GLU A 148 18.24 28.70 -8.49
N ALA A 149 17.51 27.59 -8.47
CA ALA A 149 17.98 26.35 -7.90
C ALA A 149 18.62 25.49 -9.00
N GLU A 150 19.86 25.10 -8.80
CA GLU A 150 20.57 24.16 -9.69
C GLU A 150 20.37 22.70 -9.24
N GLU A 151 20.03 22.50 -7.98
CA GLU A 151 19.87 21.19 -7.34
C GLU A 151 18.42 20.70 -7.48
N PHE A 152 18.24 19.45 -7.92
CA PHE A 152 16.93 18.80 -7.99
C PHE A 152 16.51 18.30 -6.61
N THR A 153 15.20 18.16 -6.40
CA THR A 153 14.63 17.66 -5.13
C THR A 153 13.51 16.67 -5.37
N ARG A 154 13.35 15.72 -4.46
CA ARG A 154 12.18 14.85 -4.39
C ARG A 154 10.96 15.70 -4.00
N ARG A 155 9.89 15.66 -4.79
CA ARG A 155 8.65 16.41 -4.53
C ARG A 155 7.48 15.86 -5.35
N PRO A 156 6.22 16.13 -4.94
CA PRO A 156 5.06 15.86 -5.78
C PRO A 156 5.16 16.63 -7.09
N ASN A 157 4.61 16.09 -8.18
CA ASN A 157 4.70 16.75 -9.49
C ASN A 157 3.82 18.01 -9.55
N ASN A 158 2.54 17.88 -9.20
CA ASN A 158 1.52 18.91 -9.41
C ASN A 158 0.98 19.49 -8.12
N TYR A 159 1.02 18.73 -7.02
CA TYR A 159 0.45 19.19 -5.77
C TYR A 159 1.19 20.44 -5.26
N PRO A 160 0.49 21.57 -5.04
CA PRO A 160 1.14 22.82 -4.70
C PRO A 160 1.64 22.79 -3.25
N LEU A 161 2.95 23.04 -3.09
CA LEU A 161 3.58 23.20 -1.79
C LEU A 161 3.92 24.69 -1.58
N PRO A 162 3.05 25.48 -0.91
CA PRO A 162 3.12 26.94 -0.97
C PRO A 162 4.33 27.52 -0.23
N LEU A 163 4.79 26.87 0.83
CA LEU A 163 5.85 27.36 1.70
C LEU A 163 7.20 26.69 1.40
N ARG A 164 8.29 27.46 1.39
CA ARG A 164 9.66 26.93 1.22
C ARG A 164 9.99 25.84 2.25
N PHE A 165 9.52 25.99 3.48
CA PHE A 165 9.69 24.97 4.52
C PHE A 165 9.05 23.64 4.12
N ILE A 166 7.81 23.66 3.62
CA ILE A 166 7.10 22.46 3.17
C ILE A 166 7.77 21.83 1.94
N GLN A 167 8.30 22.65 1.02
CA GLN A 167 9.05 22.11 -0.13
C GLN A 167 10.32 21.37 0.30
N LYS A 168 11.04 21.88 1.31
CA LYS A 168 12.17 21.15 1.90
C LYS A 168 11.73 19.88 2.61
N ALA A 169 10.63 19.94 3.36
CA ALA A 169 10.09 18.77 4.05
C ALA A 169 9.60 17.69 3.08
N ALA A 170 9.21 18.05 1.86
CA ALA A 170 8.83 17.11 0.81
C ALA A 170 10.05 16.43 0.15
N ASN A 171 11.26 16.94 0.32
CA ASN A 171 12.48 16.28 -0.14
C ASN A 171 12.83 15.12 0.79
N VAL A 172 11.97 14.12 0.88
CA VAL A 172 12.12 13.00 1.82
C VAL A 172 13.28 12.09 1.41
N ALA A 173 13.87 11.42 2.40
CA ALA A 173 14.80 10.32 2.17
C ALA A 173 14.13 9.17 1.42
N ASP A 174 14.94 8.29 0.84
CA ASP A 174 14.46 7.00 0.35
C ASP A 174 13.91 6.20 1.52
N ASP A 175 12.98 5.29 1.25
CA ASP A 175 12.30 4.51 2.29
C ASP A 175 12.26 3.02 1.96
N ALA A 176 12.10 2.22 3.00
CA ALA A 176 12.16 0.77 2.93
C ALA A 176 10.98 0.18 2.15
N ASP A 177 9.85 0.87 2.09
CA ASP A 177 8.63 0.38 1.47
C ASP A 177 8.70 0.51 -0.06
N ASP A 178 9.04 1.71 -0.55
CA ASP A 178 9.30 1.97 -1.95
C ASP A 178 10.52 1.18 -2.45
N THR A 179 11.56 1.04 -1.62
CA THR A 179 12.72 0.20 -1.94
C THR A 179 12.33 -1.27 -2.09
N ALA A 180 11.51 -1.82 -1.18
CA ALA A 180 11.02 -3.18 -1.30
C ALA A 180 10.14 -3.36 -2.55
N ALA A 181 9.30 -2.38 -2.89
CA ALA A 181 8.47 -2.41 -4.08
C ALA A 181 9.28 -2.33 -5.38
N GLY A 182 10.30 -1.48 -5.45
CA GLY A 182 11.22 -1.34 -6.58
C GLY A 182 12.08 -2.57 -6.80
N LEU A 183 12.68 -3.12 -5.73
CA LEU A 183 13.44 -4.38 -5.79
C LEU A 183 12.58 -5.56 -6.24
N LEU A 184 11.31 -5.61 -5.82
CA LEU A 184 10.37 -6.61 -6.32
C LEU A 184 10.07 -6.43 -7.81
N ALA A 185 9.95 -5.19 -8.30
CA ALA A 185 9.75 -4.92 -9.72
C ALA A 185 10.92 -5.42 -10.56
N ILE A 186 12.16 -5.20 -10.09
CA ILE A 186 13.38 -5.75 -10.72
C ILE A 186 13.33 -7.28 -10.76
N TYR A 187 12.99 -7.93 -9.65
CA TYR A 187 12.90 -9.40 -9.60
C TYR A 187 11.89 -9.94 -10.62
N LEU A 188 10.67 -9.40 -10.59
CA LEU A 188 9.57 -9.89 -11.42
C LEU A 188 9.84 -9.62 -12.91
N ARG A 189 10.44 -8.47 -13.25
CA ARG A 189 10.81 -8.16 -14.63
C ARG A 189 11.84 -9.14 -15.17
N ASN A 190 12.87 -9.46 -14.38
CA ASN A 190 13.87 -10.44 -14.76
C ASN A 190 13.26 -11.83 -14.94
N LYS A 191 12.37 -12.24 -14.03
CA LYS A 191 11.66 -13.52 -14.13
C LYS A 191 10.77 -13.62 -15.37
N ILE A 192 10.10 -12.55 -15.76
CA ILE A 192 9.28 -12.49 -16.98
C ILE A 192 10.14 -12.58 -18.25
N ASN A 193 11.29 -11.91 -18.24
CA ASN A 193 12.20 -11.86 -19.37
C ASN A 193 13.13 -13.09 -19.45
N ASP A 194 13.02 -14.04 -18.52
CA ASP A 194 13.95 -15.17 -18.35
C ASP A 194 15.43 -14.72 -18.25
N THR A 195 15.66 -13.57 -17.60
CA THR A 195 16.98 -13.02 -17.35
C THR A 195 17.44 -13.31 -15.92
N PRO A 196 18.73 -13.60 -15.69
CA PRO A 196 19.24 -13.86 -14.36
C PRO A 196 19.15 -12.59 -13.49
N ILE A 197 18.86 -12.78 -12.20
CA ILE A 197 18.94 -11.70 -11.21
C ILE A 197 20.41 -11.26 -11.10
N PRO A 198 20.71 -9.95 -11.19
CA PRO A 198 22.07 -9.46 -11.02
C PRO A 198 22.69 -9.87 -9.69
N ASP A 199 23.96 -10.28 -9.69
CA ASP A 199 24.69 -10.66 -8.47
C ASP A 199 24.74 -9.53 -7.43
N SER A 200 24.67 -8.26 -7.87
CA SER A 200 24.59 -7.10 -6.98
C SER A 200 23.34 -7.09 -6.10
N LEU A 201 22.31 -7.85 -6.45
CA LEU A 201 21.07 -8.01 -5.69
C LEU A 201 21.05 -9.32 -4.87
N ALA A 202 22.16 -10.06 -4.81
CA ALA A 202 22.24 -11.28 -4.02
C ALA A 202 22.10 -11.01 -2.51
N ASN A 203 22.49 -9.82 -2.04
CA ASN A 203 22.52 -9.44 -0.63
C ASN A 203 21.66 -8.20 -0.33
N ILE A 204 20.46 -8.09 -0.89
CA ILE A 204 19.57 -6.93 -0.64
C ILE A 204 19.24 -6.71 0.85
N HIS A 205 19.40 -7.73 1.71
CA HIS A 205 19.24 -7.56 3.16
C HIS A 205 20.20 -6.53 3.75
N GLU A 206 21.40 -6.36 3.18
CA GLU A 206 22.40 -5.40 3.68
C GLU A 206 21.87 -3.96 3.60
N ILE A 207 20.98 -3.64 2.64
CA ILE A 207 20.34 -2.33 2.55
C ILE A 207 19.50 -2.05 3.80
N PHE A 208 18.68 -3.02 4.21
CA PHE A 208 17.73 -2.85 5.31
C PHE A 208 18.38 -3.04 6.69
N ASP A 209 19.40 -3.91 6.79
CA ASP A 209 20.12 -4.18 8.03
C ASP A 209 20.90 -2.96 8.56
N LEU A 210 21.17 -1.97 7.70
CA LEU A 210 21.73 -0.67 8.11
C LEU A 210 20.72 0.19 8.88
N TYR A 211 19.43 -0.07 8.72
CA TYR A 211 18.34 0.77 9.24
C TYR A 211 17.38 -0.08 10.08
N THR A 212 17.84 -0.44 11.28
CA THR A 212 17.06 -1.20 12.25
C THR A 212 16.78 -0.39 13.51
N ASP A 213 15.69 -0.72 14.19
CA ASP A 213 15.32 -0.13 15.47
C ASP A 213 16.17 -0.72 16.61
N THR A 214 17.48 -0.46 16.57
CA THR A 214 18.46 -0.96 17.53
C THR A 214 19.48 0.12 17.91
N ASN A 215 19.72 0.29 19.21
CA ASN A 215 20.60 1.26 19.85
C ASN A 215 20.40 2.70 19.35
N ARG A 216 19.14 3.09 19.12
CA ARG A 216 18.81 4.39 18.54
C ARG A 216 18.78 5.48 19.61
N ASN A 217 19.38 6.63 19.27
CA ASN A 217 19.36 7.81 20.12
C ASN A 217 18.07 8.62 20.03
N ASN A 218 17.21 8.30 19.06
CA ASN A 218 15.93 8.95 18.84
C ASN A 218 14.79 7.95 19.01
N ARG A 219 13.62 8.49 19.29
CA ARG A 219 12.36 7.77 19.22
C ARG A 219 11.37 8.67 18.53
N MET A 220 10.51 8.08 17.72
CA MET A 220 9.45 8.81 17.05
C MET A 220 8.22 8.88 17.96
N TRP A 221 7.77 10.10 18.25
CA TRP A 221 6.66 10.38 19.18
C TRP A 221 5.38 9.57 18.93
N TYR A 222 5.03 9.30 17.67
CA TYR A 222 3.84 8.54 17.31
C TYR A 222 4.01 7.07 17.67
N ASN A 223 5.15 6.44 17.35
CA ASN A 223 5.43 5.07 17.79
C ASN A 223 5.39 4.97 19.32
N LEU A 224 5.98 5.94 20.02
CA LEU A 224 5.90 6.03 21.49
C LEU A 224 4.44 6.13 21.98
N TRP A 225 3.63 6.97 21.35
CA TRP A 225 2.22 7.15 21.71
C TRP A 225 1.41 5.87 21.48
N GLN A 226 1.70 5.14 20.40
CA GLN A 226 1.11 3.82 20.10
C GLN A 226 1.69 2.69 20.96
N ARG A 227 2.62 3.01 21.88
CA ARG A 227 3.31 2.04 22.75
C ARG A 227 4.07 0.97 21.97
N GLN A 228 4.49 1.30 20.76
CA GLN A 228 5.43 0.49 20.00
C GLN A 228 6.77 0.65 20.73
N GLY A 229 7.20 -0.45 21.36
CA GLY A 229 8.32 -0.46 22.29
C GLY A 229 9.59 0.06 21.63
N PRO A 230 10.48 0.73 22.38
CA PRO A 230 11.79 1.05 21.85
C PRO A 230 12.58 -0.24 21.63
N GLU A 231 13.57 -0.19 20.74
CA GLU A 231 14.52 -1.29 20.55
C GLU A 231 13.80 -2.57 20.08
N SER A 232 12.83 -2.41 19.18
CA SER A 232 12.09 -3.54 18.63
C SER A 232 12.97 -4.46 17.79
N GLY A 233 14.12 -3.98 17.29
CA GLY A 233 15.00 -4.68 16.35
C GLY A 233 14.46 -4.76 14.92
N ALA A 234 13.23 -4.30 14.69
CA ALA A 234 12.56 -4.32 13.39
C ALA A 234 13.18 -3.30 12.41
N PHE A 235 12.83 -3.42 11.13
CA PHE A 235 13.28 -2.47 10.11
C PHE A 235 12.62 -1.10 10.29
N LEU A 236 13.39 -0.05 10.06
CA LEU A 236 12.92 1.32 10.03
C LEU A 236 12.32 1.68 8.67
N THR A 237 11.46 2.70 8.67
CA THR A 237 10.83 3.21 7.45
C THR A 237 11.81 3.95 6.55
N TRP A 238 12.54 4.93 7.07
CA TRP A 238 13.39 5.81 6.27
C TRP A 238 14.81 5.25 6.15
N LEU A 239 15.38 5.25 4.95
CA LEU A 239 16.75 4.82 4.67
C LEU A 239 17.66 6.05 4.64
N GLY A 240 17.74 6.76 5.76
CA GLY A 240 18.51 7.99 5.90
C GLY A 240 18.98 8.25 7.32
N GLU A 241 19.78 9.31 7.47
CA GLU A 241 20.31 9.71 8.77
C GLU A 241 19.25 10.44 9.62
N GLU A 242 19.02 9.95 10.84
CA GLU A 242 18.21 10.67 11.81
C GLU A 242 18.97 11.88 12.37
N HIS A 243 18.25 12.89 12.88
CA HIS A 243 18.92 13.97 13.60
C HIS A 243 19.55 13.43 14.91
N GLU A 244 20.68 13.95 15.37
CA GLU A 244 21.21 13.49 16.66
C GLU A 244 20.79 14.41 17.83
N PHE A 245 20.06 13.85 18.80
CA PHE A 245 19.92 14.49 20.11
C PHE A 245 21.21 14.29 20.94
N SER A 246 21.84 15.41 21.31
CA SER A 246 23.20 15.47 21.87
C SER A 246 23.40 14.79 23.23
N LYS A 247 22.33 14.32 23.88
CA LYS A 247 22.36 13.64 25.20
C LYS A 247 21.33 12.51 25.30
N GLY A 248 21.06 11.83 24.17
CA GLY A 248 20.01 10.83 24.06
C GLY A 248 18.61 11.44 24.00
N TRP A 249 17.63 10.61 23.65
CA TRP A 249 16.24 11.02 23.50
C TRP A 249 15.61 11.48 24.82
N ASN A 250 14.86 12.58 24.77
CA ASN A 250 14.05 13.09 25.88
C ASN A 250 12.68 13.57 25.34
N PRO A 251 11.55 13.09 25.89
CA PRO A 251 10.22 13.42 25.37
C PRO A 251 9.89 14.91 25.45
N VAL A 252 10.41 15.62 26.46
CA VAL A 252 10.21 17.07 26.59
C VAL A 252 10.97 17.82 25.50
N GLN A 253 12.22 17.42 25.24
CA GLN A 253 13.02 17.99 24.17
C GLN A 253 12.39 17.70 22.80
N GLU A 254 11.95 16.47 22.56
CA GLU A 254 11.26 16.09 21.33
C GLU A 254 10.00 16.94 21.14
N PHE A 255 9.17 17.09 22.17
CA PHE A 255 7.97 17.93 22.11
C PHE A 255 8.29 19.37 21.71
N PHE A 256 9.34 19.99 22.28
CA PHE A 256 9.75 21.33 21.87
C PHE A 256 10.17 21.39 20.40
N HIS A 257 10.93 20.41 19.94
CA HIS A 257 11.36 20.33 18.54
C HIS A 257 10.20 20.07 17.58
N LEU A 258 9.22 19.24 17.97
CA LEU A 258 7.98 19.00 17.23
C LEU A 258 7.10 20.25 17.18
N ALA A 259 6.96 20.98 18.29
CA ALA A 259 6.17 22.21 18.33
C ALA A 259 6.78 23.36 17.49
N THR A 260 8.10 23.28 17.23
CA THR A 260 8.86 24.31 16.52
C THR A 260 9.53 23.81 15.24
N PHE A 261 9.12 22.65 14.71
CA PHE A 261 9.77 22.00 13.56
C PHE A 261 9.82 22.85 12.29
N TYR A 262 8.90 23.81 12.16
CA TYR A 262 8.85 24.79 11.07
C TYR A 262 9.78 26.00 11.26
N LEU A 263 10.50 26.09 12.38
CA LEU A 263 11.46 27.14 12.68
C LEU A 263 12.90 26.60 12.60
N PRO A 264 13.86 27.36 12.02
CA PRO A 264 15.26 26.94 11.91
C PRO A 264 15.99 26.63 13.23
N ILE A 265 15.41 27.01 14.37
CA ILE A 265 15.93 26.68 15.70
C ILE A 265 15.69 25.21 16.08
N SER A 266 14.77 24.53 15.39
CA SER A 266 14.49 23.12 15.65
C SER A 266 15.50 22.22 14.93
N LYS A 267 15.94 21.16 15.61
CA LYS A 267 16.75 20.10 15.00
C LYS A 267 15.97 19.30 13.95
N MET A 268 14.63 19.33 14.01
CA MET A 268 13.74 18.68 13.05
C MET A 268 13.48 19.54 11.80
N TYR A 269 14.08 20.73 11.71
CA TYR A 269 13.88 21.62 10.57
C TYR A 269 14.60 21.07 9.32
N PRO A 270 13.91 20.91 8.18
CA PRO A 270 14.48 20.38 6.96
C PRO A 270 15.46 21.38 6.35
N LYS A 271 16.61 20.88 5.94
CA LYS A 271 17.67 21.71 5.35
C LYS A 271 17.48 21.85 3.83
N PRO A 272 18.00 22.91 3.21
CA PRO A 272 17.93 23.06 1.76
C PRO A 272 18.63 21.89 1.04
N TYR A 273 17.90 21.23 0.15
CA TYR A 273 18.41 20.21 -0.79
C TYR A 273 18.97 18.92 -0.15
N GLU A 274 18.92 18.80 1.17
CA GLU A 274 19.24 17.56 1.88
C GLU A 274 17.97 16.70 2.02
N PRO A 275 18.05 15.37 1.82
CA PRO A 275 16.95 14.47 2.11
C PRO A 275 16.49 14.57 3.57
N TYR A 276 15.18 14.47 3.79
CA TYR A 276 14.55 14.72 5.07
C TYR A 276 13.85 13.49 5.61
N ILE A 277 14.16 13.12 6.86
CA ILE A 277 13.31 12.21 7.63
C ILE A 277 12.20 13.04 8.28
N PRO A 278 10.91 12.75 8.02
CA PRO A 278 9.79 13.45 8.64
C PRO A 278 9.93 13.55 10.15
N TYR A 279 9.90 14.78 10.66
CA TYR A 279 10.07 15.09 12.08
C TYR A 279 11.41 14.66 12.67
N GLY A 280 12.43 14.43 11.85
CA GLY A 280 13.82 14.17 12.25
C GLY A 280 14.08 12.85 12.98
N SER A 281 13.04 12.11 13.33
CA SER A 281 13.09 10.78 13.96
C SER A 281 12.42 9.77 13.04
N ASN A 282 13.11 8.67 12.76
CA ASN A 282 12.64 7.56 11.96
C ASN A 282 11.60 6.72 12.72
N ASP A 283 10.73 6.03 12.00
CA ASP A 283 9.64 5.25 12.57
C ASP A 283 9.72 3.77 12.20
N ILE A 284 8.95 2.97 12.92
CA ILE A 284 8.65 1.57 12.59
C ILE A 284 7.20 1.43 12.19
N ASP A 285 6.93 0.62 11.17
CA ASP A 285 5.58 0.37 10.66
C ASP A 285 5.43 -1.12 10.29
N PRO A 286 4.36 -1.81 10.76
CA PRO A 286 4.15 -3.23 10.50
C PRO A 286 3.88 -3.55 9.01
N VAL A 287 3.31 -2.62 8.24
CA VAL A 287 3.10 -2.80 6.80
C VAL A 287 4.44 -2.78 6.06
N ILE A 288 5.29 -1.81 6.39
CA ILE A 288 6.61 -1.66 5.79
C ILE A 288 7.47 -2.88 6.12
N ASN A 289 7.49 -3.31 7.38
CA ASN A 289 8.18 -4.53 7.78
C ASN A 289 7.66 -5.77 7.04
N ALA A 290 6.35 -5.89 6.81
CA ALA A 290 5.80 -6.99 6.02
C ALA A 290 6.27 -6.95 4.55
N ASN A 291 6.36 -5.76 3.93
CA ASN A 291 6.87 -5.60 2.56
C ASN A 291 8.37 -5.91 2.46
N VAL A 292 9.17 -5.48 3.42
CA VAL A 292 10.60 -5.84 3.52
C VAL A 292 10.76 -7.35 3.67
N LEU A 293 10.09 -7.97 4.64
CA LEU A 293 10.13 -9.43 4.85
C LEU A 293 9.75 -10.20 3.58
N ARG A 294 8.73 -9.72 2.86
CA ARG A 294 8.29 -10.31 1.58
C ARG A 294 9.39 -10.25 0.52
N VAL A 295 10.00 -9.10 0.28
CA VAL A 295 11.05 -9.00 -0.75
C VAL A 295 12.29 -9.81 -0.36
N LEU A 296 12.66 -9.81 0.92
CA LEU A 296 13.74 -10.65 1.44
C LEU A 296 13.47 -12.14 1.22
N SER A 297 12.23 -12.60 1.43
CA SER A 297 11.84 -13.99 1.16
C SER A 297 12.00 -14.36 -0.32
N ILE A 298 11.52 -13.50 -1.23
CA ILE A 298 11.58 -13.74 -2.67
C ILE A 298 13.03 -13.83 -3.18
N TYR A 299 13.94 -13.05 -2.60
CA TYR A 299 15.37 -13.11 -2.92
C TYR A 299 16.16 -14.15 -2.09
N GLY A 300 15.53 -14.95 -1.22
CA GLY A 300 16.23 -15.91 -0.36
C GLY A 300 17.15 -15.27 0.70
N ASN A 301 16.85 -14.03 1.09
CA ASN A 301 17.61 -13.15 1.96
C ASN A 301 17.05 -13.04 3.39
N GLN A 302 16.26 -14.03 3.83
CA GLN A 302 15.63 -14.06 5.18
C GLN A 302 16.62 -14.15 6.35
N LYS A 303 17.91 -14.30 6.06
CA LYS A 303 19.03 -14.34 7.02
C LYS A 303 19.47 -12.95 7.51
N SER A 304 18.80 -11.89 7.08
CA SER A 304 18.87 -10.55 7.69
C SER A 304 18.86 -10.64 9.22
N ILE A 305 19.61 -9.74 9.87
CA ILE A 305 19.70 -9.69 11.33
C ILE A 305 18.36 -9.31 11.99
N ALA A 306 17.51 -8.57 11.28
CA ALA A 306 16.25 -8.01 11.81
C ALA A 306 15.00 -8.85 11.46
N THR A 307 15.12 -9.92 10.66
CA THR A 307 13.96 -10.74 10.25
C THR A 307 13.11 -11.20 11.43
N LYS A 308 13.74 -11.75 12.48
CA LYS A 308 13.03 -12.30 13.64
C LYS A 308 12.32 -11.21 14.44
N ASP A 309 12.99 -10.08 14.57
CA ASP A 309 12.51 -8.94 15.34
C ASP A 309 11.35 -8.24 14.61
N ALA A 310 11.43 -8.11 13.28
CA ALA A 310 10.32 -7.64 12.44
C ALA A 310 9.07 -8.53 12.54
N ILE A 311 9.24 -9.86 12.53
CA ILE A 311 8.14 -10.83 12.72
C ILE A 311 7.54 -10.69 14.12
N SER A 312 8.36 -10.59 15.16
CA SER A 312 7.90 -10.40 16.54
C SER A 312 7.12 -9.09 16.69
N PHE A 313 7.63 -8.01 16.13
CA PHE A 313 6.99 -6.70 16.13
C PHE A 313 5.60 -6.75 15.49
N ILE A 314 5.48 -7.31 14.27
CA ILE A 314 4.18 -7.46 13.59
C ILE A 314 3.20 -8.25 14.46
N LYS A 315 3.65 -9.37 15.03
CA LYS A 315 2.83 -10.23 15.88
C LYS A 315 2.34 -9.51 17.13
N ASP A 316 3.19 -8.71 17.77
CA ASP A 316 2.82 -7.94 18.97
C ASP A 316 1.76 -6.87 18.65
N GLU A 317 1.87 -6.19 17.50
CA GLU A 317 0.85 -5.23 17.05
C GLU A 317 -0.51 -5.89 16.79
N LEU A 318 -0.51 -7.11 16.24
CA LEU A 318 -1.73 -7.90 16.02
C LEU A 318 -2.35 -8.38 17.34
N LYS A 319 -1.54 -8.87 18.29
CA LYS A 319 -2.01 -9.27 19.64
C LYS A 319 -2.65 -8.13 20.39
N ASN A 320 -2.09 -6.93 20.26
CA ASN A 320 -2.62 -5.71 20.87
C ASN A 320 -3.82 -5.12 20.11
N LYS A 321 -4.24 -5.73 19.00
CA LYS A 321 -5.33 -5.26 18.12
C LYS A 321 -5.12 -3.84 17.60
N ASN A 322 -3.87 -3.45 17.34
CA ASN A 322 -3.49 -2.09 16.95
C ASN A 322 -3.76 -1.74 15.46
N TYR A 323 -4.68 -2.46 14.80
CA TYR A 323 -5.01 -2.34 13.38
C TYR A 323 -5.26 -0.91 12.87
N ASN A 324 -5.77 -0.02 13.72
CA ASN A 324 -6.16 1.34 13.34
C ASN A 324 -5.02 2.38 13.37
N TYR A 325 -3.92 2.08 14.07
CA TYR A 325 -2.97 3.10 14.48
C TYR A 325 -1.52 2.71 14.31
N SER A 326 -1.18 1.43 14.37
CA SER A 326 0.22 0.99 14.32
C SER A 326 0.89 1.20 12.98
N ALA A 327 0.10 1.24 11.90
CA ALA A 327 0.59 1.66 10.60
C ALA A 327 0.42 3.19 10.44
N THR A 328 1.56 3.87 10.40
CA THR A 328 1.70 5.32 10.38
C THR A 328 1.08 5.89 9.10
N TYR A 329 1.51 5.36 7.96
CA TYR A 329 1.14 5.87 6.64
C TYR A 329 -0.12 5.21 6.08
N TYR A 330 -0.49 4.05 6.62
CA TYR A 330 -1.62 3.25 6.18
C TYR A 330 -2.81 3.43 7.12
N SER A 331 -3.69 4.37 6.76
CA SER A 331 -4.83 4.73 7.61
C SER A 331 -5.87 3.62 7.71
N ASN A 332 -6.12 2.88 6.61
CA ASN A 332 -7.14 1.83 6.59
C ASN A 332 -6.69 0.60 7.42
N ARG A 333 -7.55 0.19 8.37
CA ARG A 333 -7.27 -0.89 9.33
C ARG A 333 -7.02 -2.27 8.72
N TYR A 334 -7.37 -2.47 7.45
CA TYR A 334 -7.15 -3.72 6.73
C TYR A 334 -5.83 -3.77 5.95
N HIS A 335 -5.03 -2.70 5.93
CA HIS A 335 -3.69 -2.73 5.32
C HIS A 335 -2.77 -3.76 5.99
N ILE A 336 -2.75 -3.79 7.34
CA ILE A 336 -1.92 -4.75 8.08
C ILE A 336 -2.32 -6.20 7.73
N PRO A 337 -3.61 -6.61 7.85
CA PRO A 337 -4.09 -7.89 7.34
C PRO A 337 -3.62 -8.22 5.92
N TYR A 338 -3.73 -7.27 5.00
CA TYR A 338 -3.41 -7.48 3.60
C TYR A 338 -1.91 -7.72 3.39
N TYR A 339 -1.05 -6.82 3.86
CA TYR A 339 0.38 -6.91 3.61
C TYR A 339 1.05 -8.07 4.38
N VAL A 340 0.64 -8.34 5.61
CA VAL A 340 1.16 -9.47 6.40
C VAL A 340 0.77 -10.80 5.76
N SER A 341 -0.50 -10.98 5.38
CA SER A 341 -0.93 -12.21 4.68
C SER A 341 -0.26 -12.38 3.31
N LYS A 342 0.02 -11.27 2.61
CA LYS A 342 0.74 -11.28 1.34
C LYS A 342 2.21 -11.68 1.53
N ALA A 343 2.87 -11.23 2.61
CA ALA A 343 4.21 -11.68 2.96
C ALA A 343 4.24 -13.19 3.29
N TYR A 344 3.28 -13.66 4.09
CA TYR A 344 3.12 -15.07 4.43
C TYR A 344 2.97 -15.95 3.17
N LYS A 345 2.05 -15.59 2.27
CA LYS A 345 1.84 -16.31 0.99
C LYS A 345 3.10 -16.36 0.12
N ASN A 346 3.98 -15.36 0.22
CA ASN A 346 5.23 -15.28 -0.54
C ASN A 346 6.43 -15.94 0.16
N GLY A 347 6.21 -16.74 1.20
CA GLY A 347 7.26 -17.60 1.80
C GLY A 347 7.76 -17.16 3.18
N VAL A 348 7.15 -16.14 3.79
CA VAL A 348 7.45 -15.74 5.18
C VAL A 348 6.58 -16.56 6.14
N TYR A 349 6.78 -17.88 6.18
CA TYR A 349 5.91 -18.81 6.91
C TYR A 349 5.90 -18.63 8.42
N ASP A 350 6.94 -18.02 8.99
CA ASP A 350 7.00 -17.66 10.41
C ASP A 350 5.91 -16.65 10.84
N LEU A 351 5.18 -16.06 9.88
CA LEU A 351 3.98 -15.25 10.11
C LEU A 351 2.69 -16.08 10.31
N GLU A 352 2.76 -17.41 10.43
CA GLU A 352 1.58 -18.28 10.60
C GLU A 352 0.67 -17.85 11.76
N GLU A 353 1.21 -17.68 12.99
CA GLU A 353 0.43 -17.21 14.15
C GLU A 353 -0.15 -15.80 13.90
N SER A 354 0.58 -14.94 13.17
CA SER A 354 0.06 -13.63 12.78
C SER A 354 -1.13 -13.74 11.84
N CYS A 355 -1.10 -14.71 10.91
CA CYS A 355 -2.20 -14.98 9.99
C CYS A 355 -3.43 -15.57 10.69
N GLU A 356 -3.26 -16.38 11.73
CA GLU A 356 -4.38 -16.87 12.57
C GLU A 356 -5.09 -15.71 13.27
N LEU A 357 -4.32 -14.77 13.84
CA LEU A 357 -4.86 -13.56 14.48
C LEU A 357 -5.58 -12.67 13.47
N ILE A 358 -5.01 -12.50 12.28
CA ILE A 358 -5.62 -11.74 11.18
C ILE A 358 -6.92 -12.39 10.72
N GLN A 359 -6.94 -13.71 10.51
CA GLN A 359 -8.13 -14.42 10.05
C GLN A 359 -9.27 -14.25 11.05
N THR A 360 -9.00 -14.46 12.34
CA THR A 360 -9.97 -14.24 13.42
C THR A 360 -10.52 -12.83 13.36
N TYR A 361 -9.63 -11.82 13.32
CA TYR A 361 -10.02 -10.42 13.26
C TYR A 361 -10.89 -10.09 12.03
N VAL A 362 -10.50 -10.57 10.84
CA VAL A 362 -11.22 -10.29 9.59
C VAL A 362 -12.60 -10.95 9.60
N LEU A 363 -12.72 -12.20 10.05
CA LEU A 363 -14.00 -12.90 10.11
C LEU A 363 -14.94 -12.27 11.16
N ASP A 364 -14.45 -11.96 12.36
CA ASP A 364 -15.25 -11.31 13.41
C ASP A 364 -15.89 -9.99 12.92
N ASN A 365 -15.13 -9.18 12.16
CA ASN A 365 -15.63 -7.89 11.66
C ASN A 365 -16.62 -8.06 10.50
N TYR A 366 -16.54 -9.17 9.75
CA TYR A 366 -17.54 -9.50 8.73
C TYR A 366 -18.85 -9.92 9.38
N GLU A 367 -18.82 -10.78 10.40
CA GLU A 367 -20.03 -11.22 11.10
C GLU A 367 -20.79 -10.04 11.73
N GLU A 368 -20.08 -9.03 12.23
CA GLU A 368 -20.67 -7.84 12.84
C GLU A 368 -21.38 -6.93 11.82
N ASN A 369 -20.84 -6.78 10.60
CA ASN A 369 -21.23 -5.70 9.67
C ASN A 369 -21.77 -6.19 8.30
N GLY A 370 -21.61 -7.48 7.98
CA GLY A 370 -21.90 -8.07 6.67
C GLY A 370 -20.95 -7.62 5.54
N HIS A 371 -20.01 -6.72 5.81
CA HIS A 371 -18.94 -6.24 4.94
C HIS A 371 -17.86 -5.56 5.82
N TRP A 372 -16.72 -5.17 5.24
CA TRP A 372 -15.64 -4.53 6.01
C TRP A 372 -15.62 -3.03 5.81
N ILE A 373 -15.45 -2.30 6.91
CA ILE A 373 -15.40 -0.83 6.93
C ILE A 373 -14.18 -0.34 7.69
N SER A 374 -13.61 0.76 7.20
CA SER A 374 -12.61 1.51 7.93
C SER A 374 -13.27 2.44 8.94
N ARG A 375 -12.46 3.20 9.68
CA ARG A 375 -13.00 4.26 10.54
C ARG A 375 -13.64 5.35 9.70
N ASP A 376 -14.71 5.96 10.21
CA ASP A 376 -15.47 7.01 9.50
C ASP A 376 -14.61 8.19 9.02
N LEU A 377 -13.55 8.52 9.76
CA LEU A 377 -12.60 9.59 9.41
C LEU A 377 -11.74 9.28 8.17
N ILE A 378 -11.76 8.04 7.67
CA ILE A 378 -10.98 7.60 6.52
C ILE A 378 -11.96 7.39 5.36
N ASN A 379 -12.00 8.36 4.44
CA ASN A 379 -12.74 8.26 3.18
C ASN A 379 -14.19 7.76 3.35
N ASP A 380 -14.94 8.36 4.29
CA ASP A 380 -16.32 7.98 4.62
C ASP A 380 -16.46 6.47 4.90
N SER A 381 -15.62 5.97 5.81
CA SER A 381 -15.54 4.56 6.23
C SER A 381 -14.98 3.59 5.18
N ASP A 382 -14.36 4.09 4.10
CA ASP A 382 -13.62 3.39 3.02
C ASP A 382 -13.99 1.92 2.77
N SER A 383 -15.29 1.64 2.63
CA SER A 383 -15.82 0.27 2.66
C SER A 383 -15.33 -0.62 1.51
N LEU A 384 -15.15 -0.04 0.32
CA LEU A 384 -14.65 -0.75 -0.85
C LEU A 384 -13.21 -1.22 -0.65
N GLN A 385 -12.29 -0.31 -0.32
CA GLN A 385 -10.89 -0.65 -0.12
C GLN A 385 -10.69 -1.62 1.06
N SER A 386 -11.46 -1.43 2.13
CA SER A 386 -11.46 -2.32 3.30
C SER A 386 -11.89 -3.74 2.91
N THR A 387 -12.95 -3.86 2.12
CA THR A 387 -13.44 -5.16 1.63
C THR A 387 -12.44 -5.82 0.68
N ILE A 388 -11.80 -5.06 -0.21
CA ILE A 388 -10.75 -5.57 -1.11
C ILE A 388 -9.58 -6.16 -0.33
N PHE A 389 -9.11 -5.45 0.71
CA PHE A 389 -8.01 -5.92 1.55
C PHE A 389 -8.40 -7.14 2.38
N ALA A 390 -9.57 -7.13 3.01
CA ALA A 390 -10.07 -8.27 3.77
C ALA A 390 -10.22 -9.53 2.91
N VAL A 391 -10.81 -9.40 1.71
CA VAL A 391 -10.95 -10.51 0.75
C VAL A 391 -9.58 -11.04 0.33
N ASN A 392 -8.63 -10.16 -0.01
CA ASN A 392 -7.27 -10.58 -0.34
C ASN A 392 -6.58 -11.27 0.85
N SER A 393 -6.76 -10.80 2.08
CA SER A 393 -6.22 -11.44 3.28
C SER A 393 -6.72 -12.87 3.43
N LEU A 394 -8.04 -13.07 3.35
CA LEU A 394 -8.63 -14.40 3.44
C LEU A 394 -8.14 -15.30 2.30
N LEU A 395 -8.08 -14.78 1.07
CA LEU A 395 -7.55 -15.50 -0.10
C LEU A 395 -6.08 -15.90 0.04
N ASN A 396 -5.27 -15.09 0.73
CA ASN A 396 -3.85 -15.36 0.95
C ASN A 396 -3.58 -16.40 2.05
N ILE A 397 -4.47 -16.52 3.04
CA ILE A 397 -4.30 -17.41 4.19
C ILE A 397 -4.89 -18.80 3.87
N ASN A 398 -6.23 -18.90 3.88
CA ASN A 398 -6.94 -20.18 3.74
C ASN A 398 -7.77 -20.26 2.45
N GLY A 399 -8.10 -19.12 1.85
CA GLY A 399 -8.92 -19.05 0.65
C GLY A 399 -10.30 -19.67 0.86
N ILE A 400 -10.76 -20.41 -0.16
CA ILE A 400 -12.07 -21.10 -0.15
C ILE A 400 -12.03 -22.49 0.52
N GLN A 401 -11.05 -22.75 1.38
CA GLN A 401 -10.88 -24.07 2.01
C GLN A 401 -11.81 -24.30 3.20
N THR A 402 -12.18 -23.25 3.93
CA THR A 402 -13.14 -23.32 5.04
C THR A 402 -14.46 -22.68 4.65
N GLN A 403 -15.56 -23.18 5.22
CA GLN A 403 -16.90 -22.66 4.94
C GLN A 403 -17.03 -21.18 5.33
N GLU A 404 -16.58 -20.80 6.53
CA GLU A 404 -16.62 -19.42 7.03
C GLU A 404 -15.84 -18.45 6.13
N SER A 405 -14.61 -18.82 5.75
CA SER A 405 -13.78 -18.01 4.84
C SER A 405 -14.41 -17.91 3.46
N GLN A 406 -14.96 -19.01 2.94
CA GLN A 406 -15.63 -19.04 1.65
C GLN A 406 -16.86 -18.12 1.64
N GLU A 407 -17.73 -18.20 2.65
CA GLU A 407 -18.91 -17.34 2.79
C GLU A 407 -18.52 -15.86 2.83
N ALA A 408 -17.53 -15.50 3.65
CA ALA A 408 -17.04 -14.12 3.74
C ALA A 408 -16.41 -13.62 2.44
N ILE A 409 -15.56 -14.43 1.78
CA ILE A 409 -14.94 -14.10 0.49
C ILE A 409 -16.00 -13.83 -0.57
N LEU A 410 -17.01 -14.71 -0.68
CA LEU A 410 -18.05 -14.59 -1.71
C LEU A 410 -18.95 -13.38 -1.48
N ALA A 411 -19.34 -13.10 -0.24
CA ALA A 411 -20.07 -11.89 0.10
C ALA A 411 -19.25 -10.62 -0.19
N GLY A 412 -17.97 -10.63 0.17
CA GLY A 412 -17.03 -9.54 -0.14
C GLY A 412 -16.87 -9.31 -1.64
N LEU A 413 -16.76 -10.37 -2.44
CA LEU A 413 -16.67 -10.29 -3.90
C LEU A 413 -17.97 -9.77 -4.51
N ASP A 414 -19.14 -10.19 -4.04
CA ASP A 414 -20.42 -9.64 -4.51
C ASP A 414 -20.53 -8.14 -4.21
N PHE A 415 -20.06 -7.70 -3.04
CA PHE A 415 -19.95 -6.29 -2.72
C PHE A 415 -18.98 -5.57 -3.68
N ILE A 416 -17.77 -6.10 -3.90
CA ILE A 416 -16.80 -5.52 -4.84
C ILE A 416 -17.39 -5.42 -6.24
N PHE A 417 -18.03 -6.48 -6.76
CA PHE A 417 -18.68 -6.47 -8.06
C PHE A 417 -19.80 -5.43 -8.14
N SER A 418 -20.59 -5.24 -7.07
CA SER A 418 -21.65 -4.23 -7.01
C SER A 418 -21.12 -2.78 -7.07
N LYS A 419 -19.84 -2.57 -6.71
CA LYS A 419 -19.16 -1.27 -6.74
C LYS A 419 -18.35 -1.05 -8.02
N SER A 420 -18.39 -1.99 -8.96
CA SER A 420 -17.71 -1.83 -10.24
C SER A 420 -18.32 -0.69 -11.05
N ILE A 421 -17.46 0.05 -11.75
CA ILE A 421 -17.83 1.07 -12.72
C ILE A 421 -17.55 0.48 -14.10
N ALA A 422 -18.60 0.28 -14.88
CA ALA A 422 -18.50 -0.24 -16.24
C ALA A 422 -18.58 0.90 -17.25
N ASP A 423 -17.58 1.01 -18.13
CA ASP A 423 -17.57 1.96 -19.24
C ASP A 423 -17.15 1.27 -20.54
N TYR A 424 -18.11 1.07 -21.46
CA TYR A 424 -17.95 0.29 -22.69
C TYR A 424 -17.27 -1.08 -22.46
N ASN A 425 -15.97 -1.17 -22.75
CA ASN A 425 -15.15 -2.37 -22.65
C ASN A 425 -14.16 -2.34 -21.47
N GLN A 426 -14.46 -1.53 -20.45
CA GLN A 426 -13.64 -1.34 -19.25
C GLN A 426 -14.49 -1.58 -18.01
N ILE A 427 -13.87 -2.19 -16.99
CA ILE A 427 -14.41 -2.27 -15.64
C ILE A 427 -13.33 -1.78 -14.69
N TYR A 428 -13.68 -0.88 -13.79
CA TYR A 428 -12.76 -0.38 -12.78
C TYR A 428 -13.49 -0.06 -11.48
N TRP A 429 -12.73 0.30 -10.46
CA TRP A 429 -13.26 0.63 -9.14
C TRP A 429 -12.76 2.01 -8.72
N LYS A 430 -13.66 2.76 -8.07
CA LYS A 430 -13.31 4.07 -7.50
C LYS A 430 -12.21 3.90 -6.45
N GLY A 431 -11.20 4.74 -6.54
CA GLY A 431 -10.02 4.73 -5.69
C GLY A 431 -10.33 4.95 -4.22
N GLY A 432 -9.89 4.00 -3.39
CA GLY A 432 -9.82 4.14 -1.95
C GLY A 432 -8.52 4.81 -1.49
N VAL A 433 -8.39 5.05 -0.19
CA VAL A 433 -7.15 5.61 0.38
C VAL A 433 -6.15 4.46 0.57
N PHE A 434 -5.11 4.45 -0.27
CA PHE A 434 -4.03 3.46 -0.18
C PHE A 434 -2.80 3.99 0.59
N PHE A 435 -2.71 5.31 0.77
CA PHE A 435 -1.65 5.95 1.54
C PHE A 435 -2.16 7.26 2.15
N SER A 436 -1.66 7.61 3.33
CA SER A 436 -1.91 8.88 3.98
C SER A 436 -0.59 9.54 4.36
N GLY A 437 -0.60 10.86 4.48
CA GLY A 437 0.54 11.58 4.97
C GLY A 437 0.92 11.07 6.37
N GLY A 438 2.20 11.20 6.72
CA GLY A 438 2.71 10.74 7.99
C GLY A 438 2.00 11.35 9.20
N THR A 439 2.45 10.93 10.36
CA THR A 439 1.85 11.11 11.70
C THR A 439 1.05 12.40 11.98
N VAL A 440 1.48 13.59 11.56
CA VAL A 440 0.78 14.86 11.83
C VAL A 440 -0.34 15.17 10.83
N VAL A 441 -0.19 14.76 9.57
CA VAL A 441 -1.18 14.97 8.50
C VAL A 441 -1.95 13.70 8.16
N ARG A 442 -1.81 12.67 9.01
CA ARG A 442 -2.56 11.42 8.95
C ARG A 442 -4.06 11.71 8.90
N HIS A 443 -4.76 11.13 7.93
CA HIS A 443 -6.19 11.36 7.59
C HIS A 443 -6.54 12.69 6.91
N VAL A 444 -5.63 13.65 6.87
CA VAL A 444 -5.87 14.95 6.22
C VAL A 444 -5.40 14.92 4.78
N LEU A 445 -4.15 14.51 4.59
CA LEU A 445 -3.49 14.37 3.31
C LEU A 445 -3.46 12.90 2.93
N HIS A 446 -3.94 12.54 1.75
CA HIS A 446 -4.06 11.14 1.34
C HIS A 446 -3.93 10.97 -0.17
N TRP A 447 -3.57 9.76 -0.57
CA TRP A 447 -3.48 9.35 -1.95
C TRP A 447 -4.59 8.36 -2.31
N LYS A 448 -5.22 8.60 -3.46
CA LYS A 448 -6.30 7.79 -4.04
C LYS A 448 -6.01 7.49 -5.51
N SER A 449 -6.34 6.29 -5.95
CA SER A 449 -6.12 5.89 -7.35
C SER A 449 -7.08 4.77 -7.73
N ASP A 450 -7.88 5.04 -8.75
CA ASP A 450 -8.75 4.04 -9.37
C ASP A 450 -7.92 2.88 -9.94
N ALA A 451 -6.72 3.16 -10.48
CA ALA A 451 -5.82 2.14 -11.03
C ALA A 451 -5.23 1.23 -9.95
N VAL A 452 -4.75 1.79 -8.83
CA VAL A 452 -4.24 1.01 -7.71
C VAL A 452 -5.34 0.16 -7.09
N THR A 453 -6.52 0.73 -6.82
CA THR A 453 -7.67 -0.03 -6.31
C THR A 453 -8.09 -1.14 -7.29
N THR A 454 -8.14 -0.86 -8.59
CA THR A 454 -8.45 -1.85 -9.63
C THR A 454 -7.40 -2.97 -9.68
N ALA A 455 -6.11 -2.66 -9.52
CA ALA A 455 -5.06 -3.67 -9.42
C ALA A 455 -5.25 -4.58 -8.18
N PHE A 456 -5.59 -4.02 -7.02
CA PHE A 456 -5.88 -4.85 -5.84
C PHE A 456 -7.12 -5.74 -6.02
N VAL A 457 -8.14 -5.29 -6.78
CA VAL A 457 -9.26 -6.16 -7.17
C VAL A 457 -8.78 -7.28 -8.09
N LEU A 458 -7.99 -6.97 -9.12
CA LEU A 458 -7.41 -7.97 -10.02
C LEU A 458 -6.62 -9.04 -9.27
N GLU A 459 -5.83 -8.65 -8.26
CA GLU A 459 -5.12 -9.60 -7.40
C GLU A 459 -6.08 -10.57 -6.68
N ALA A 460 -7.19 -10.07 -6.12
CA ALA A 460 -8.20 -10.92 -5.50
C ALA A 460 -8.85 -11.87 -6.51
N LEU A 461 -9.21 -11.36 -7.69
CA LEU A 461 -9.87 -12.14 -8.74
C LEU A 461 -8.96 -13.25 -9.30
N ILE A 462 -7.66 -12.96 -9.46
CA ILE A 462 -6.67 -13.93 -9.92
C ILE A 462 -6.43 -15.01 -8.86
N ASN A 463 -6.33 -14.61 -7.58
CA ASN A 463 -6.23 -15.56 -6.48
C ASN A 463 -7.47 -16.47 -6.39
N LEU A 464 -8.66 -15.91 -6.57
CA LEU A 464 -9.90 -16.69 -6.63
C LEU A 464 -9.90 -17.65 -7.82
N ARG A 465 -9.58 -17.17 -9.03
CA ARG A 465 -9.48 -17.99 -10.25
C ARG A 465 -8.59 -19.21 -10.01
N THR A 466 -7.40 -18.97 -9.45
CA THR A 466 -6.42 -20.01 -9.10
C THR A 466 -7.03 -21.10 -8.21
N GLN A 467 -7.75 -20.68 -7.17
CA GLN A 467 -8.33 -21.61 -6.20
C GLN A 467 -9.52 -22.35 -6.77
N LEU A 468 -10.34 -21.71 -7.60
CA LEU A 468 -11.43 -22.35 -8.33
C LEU A 468 -10.89 -23.41 -9.29
N GLU A 469 -9.87 -23.08 -10.08
CA GLU A 469 -9.22 -24.00 -11.01
C GLU A 469 -8.51 -25.16 -10.29
N ARG A 470 -7.94 -24.92 -9.10
CA ARG A 470 -7.40 -25.99 -8.26
C ARG A 470 -8.49 -26.93 -7.73
N LYS A 471 -9.65 -26.39 -7.34
CA LYS A 471 -10.78 -27.15 -6.79
C LYS A 471 -11.59 -27.86 -7.88
N TYR A 472 -11.68 -27.26 -9.07
CA TYR A 472 -12.46 -27.67 -10.25
C TYR A 472 -11.58 -27.60 -11.52
N PRO A 473 -10.69 -28.59 -11.75
CA PRO A 473 -9.70 -28.55 -12.82
C PRO A 473 -10.24 -28.46 -14.25
N GLU A 474 -11.52 -28.76 -14.46
CA GLU A 474 -12.20 -28.56 -15.74
C GLU A 474 -12.29 -27.08 -16.14
N LEU A 475 -12.30 -26.16 -15.17
CA LEU A 475 -12.39 -24.71 -15.43
C LEU A 475 -11.16 -24.17 -16.16
N SER A 476 -10.00 -24.82 -16.04
CA SER A 476 -8.77 -24.45 -16.73
C SER A 476 -8.72 -24.89 -18.20
N ARG A 477 -9.62 -25.78 -18.63
CA ARG A 477 -9.59 -26.36 -19.98
C ARG A 477 -10.32 -25.52 -21.03
N ASP A 478 -11.15 -24.59 -20.57
CA ASP A 478 -12.01 -23.75 -21.41
C ASP A 478 -11.51 -22.30 -21.54
N SER A 479 -10.35 -21.96 -20.94
CA SER A 479 -9.74 -20.61 -20.95
C SER A 479 -8.59 -20.48 -21.93
#